data_AF-A0ABD0LHU7-F1
#
_entry.id   AF-A0ABD0LHU7-F1
#
_cell.length_a   1.000
_cell.length_b   1.000
_cell.length_c   1.000
_cell.angle_alpha   90.00
_cell.angle_beta   90.00
_cell.angle_gamma   90.00
#
_symmetry.space_group_name_H-M   'P 1'
#
loop_
_entity.id
_entity.type
_entity.pdbx_description
1 polymer ?
#
loop_
_entity_poly.entity_id
_entity_poly.type
_entity_poly.pdbx_seq_one_letter_code
_entity_poly.pdbx_strand_id
1 'polypeptide(L)'
;MSADDSKSELGEASLDEHHEHLIAAFIDFILDTLPVAQLICDLRHLDGVHKATGKIQKLENDGDQHGAAQELLQAIKRSREPLKWKMFFGALREEGASDILDVLLEEKPEREDGKDEWHKEHSTLIDAFSKTIRETLNLRCVLGPLLREELIYPDDVERLERAIRVGPHSRAVGTFLLILHRRKPRSWYEPFMTILYDSGYAELAKLIDSHFCEKLEKKRAEAQKDSEEADTVGTGGEDVRHTDPQGGGEEDDQQARPQTSLSHAPPATQGALEDSPVLERQQNQPTAARERASPEGAAAACTCGSCARLMAEMAAMKSELIGELASLRSDVAEMKLMLLKVTGNSDGDQG
;
A
#
# COMPACT_ATOMS: atom_id res chain seq x y z
N MET A 1 -15.70 45.98 9.07
CA MET A 1 -15.95 45.53 7.69
C MET A 1 -14.71 44.76 7.27
N SER A 2 -14.84 43.43 7.24
CA SER A 2 -13.76 42.46 7.10
C SER A 2 -13.38 42.29 5.63
N ALA A 3 -12.09 42.39 5.33
CA ALA A 3 -11.53 42.18 3.98
C ALA A 3 -10.44 41.09 3.96
N ASP A 4 -10.42 40.20 4.95
CA ASP A 4 -9.36 39.18 5.11
C ASP A 4 -9.81 37.72 4.89
N ASP A 5 -11.09 37.43 4.66
CA ASP A 5 -11.56 36.04 4.47
C ASP A 5 -11.37 35.51 3.04
N SER A 6 -11.06 36.36 2.06
CA SER A 6 -11.03 35.96 0.64
C SER A 6 -9.75 35.24 0.19
N LYS A 7 -8.75 35.07 1.07
CA LYS A 7 -7.48 34.39 0.73
C LYS A 7 -7.48 32.89 1.03
N SER A 8 -8.41 32.39 1.84
CA SER A 8 -8.46 30.96 2.21
C SER A 8 -9.20 30.10 1.17
N GLU A 9 -10.24 30.62 0.54
CA GLU A 9 -11.14 29.84 -0.34
C GLU A 9 -10.47 29.42 -1.67
N LEU A 10 -9.51 30.22 -2.19
CA LEU A 10 -8.79 29.91 -3.43
C LEU A 10 -7.80 28.73 -3.27
N GLY A 11 -7.36 28.42 -2.05
CA GLY A 11 -6.47 27.30 -1.79
C GLY A 11 -7.20 25.96 -1.67
N GLU A 12 -8.42 25.96 -1.13
CA GLU A 12 -9.18 24.73 -0.85
C GLU A 12 -9.78 24.10 -2.12
N ALA A 13 -10.29 24.91 -3.05
CA ALA A 13 -10.79 24.39 -4.33
C ALA A 13 -9.69 23.70 -5.15
N SER A 14 -8.47 24.26 -5.13
CA SER A 14 -7.29 23.67 -5.77
C SER A 14 -6.86 22.35 -5.12
N LEU A 15 -7.08 22.18 -3.82
CA LEU A 15 -6.73 20.96 -3.09
C LEU A 15 -7.74 19.84 -3.38
N ASP A 16 -9.03 20.16 -3.41
CA ASP A 16 -10.09 19.17 -3.72
C ASP A 16 -10.01 18.67 -5.16
N GLU A 17 -9.69 19.53 -6.13
CA GLU A 17 -9.42 19.12 -7.52
C GLU A 17 -8.21 18.18 -7.62
N HIS A 18 -7.14 18.46 -6.88
CA HIS A 18 -5.96 17.61 -6.84
C HIS A 18 -6.24 16.24 -6.21
N HIS A 19 -6.98 16.21 -5.10
CA HIS A 19 -7.40 14.96 -4.46
C HIS A 19 -8.32 14.14 -5.37
N GLU A 20 -9.25 14.78 -6.08
CA GLU A 20 -10.13 14.09 -7.02
C GLU A 20 -9.34 13.46 -8.18
N HIS A 21 -8.29 14.13 -8.67
CA HIS A 21 -7.42 13.61 -9.71
C HIS A 21 -6.59 12.40 -9.24
N LEU A 22 -5.96 12.50 -8.06
CA LEU A 22 -5.23 11.38 -7.45
C LEU A 22 -6.14 10.18 -7.23
N ILE A 23 -7.35 10.43 -6.74
CA ILE A 23 -8.33 9.37 -6.54
C ILE A 23 -8.69 8.75 -7.89
N ALA A 24 -8.99 9.53 -8.92
CA ALA A 24 -9.33 8.96 -10.23
C ALA A 24 -8.24 8.04 -10.82
N ALA A 25 -6.96 8.30 -10.53
CA ALA A 25 -5.84 7.50 -11.03
C ALA A 25 -5.59 6.20 -10.25
N PHE A 26 -5.92 6.16 -8.95
CA PHE A 26 -5.55 5.03 -8.07
C PHE A 26 -6.73 4.40 -7.32
N ILE A 27 -7.96 4.84 -7.56
CA ILE A 27 -9.11 4.39 -6.78
C ILE A 27 -9.40 2.90 -6.97
N ASP A 28 -9.30 2.39 -8.20
CA ASP A 28 -9.55 0.96 -8.47
C ASP A 28 -8.58 0.11 -7.64
N PHE A 29 -7.34 0.59 -7.51
CA PHE A 29 -6.32 -0.05 -6.71
C PHE A 29 -6.56 0.03 -5.20
N ILE A 30 -6.90 1.22 -4.68
CA ILE A 30 -7.16 1.43 -3.25
C ILE A 30 -8.35 0.57 -2.82
N LEU A 31 -9.42 0.57 -3.60
CA LEU A 31 -10.65 -0.11 -3.25
C LEU A 31 -10.58 -1.62 -3.47
N ASP A 32 -9.74 -2.11 -4.40
CA ASP A 32 -9.44 -3.55 -4.53
C ASP A 32 -8.63 -4.11 -3.35
N THR A 33 -8.16 -3.27 -2.43
CA THR A 33 -7.36 -3.69 -1.27
C THR A 33 -8.06 -3.53 0.08
N LEU A 34 -9.26 -2.92 0.09
CA LEU A 34 -9.97 -2.55 1.31
C LEU A 34 -11.44 -3.00 1.29
N PRO A 35 -11.98 -3.48 2.42
CA PRO A 35 -13.40 -3.81 2.51
C PRO A 35 -14.27 -2.56 2.44
N VAL A 36 -15.08 -2.44 1.39
CA VAL A 36 -15.93 -1.26 1.16
C VAL A 36 -16.94 -1.07 2.30
N ALA A 37 -17.46 -2.16 2.87
CA ALA A 37 -18.40 -2.17 3.99
C ALA A 37 -17.93 -1.34 5.19
N GLN A 38 -16.65 -1.41 5.51
CA GLN A 38 -16.06 -0.73 6.66
C GLN A 38 -16.02 0.78 6.42
N LEU A 39 -15.55 1.20 5.23
CA LEU A 39 -15.49 2.60 4.83
C LEU A 39 -16.87 3.29 4.82
N ILE A 40 -17.94 2.56 4.50
CA ILE A 40 -19.31 3.12 4.51
C ILE A 40 -19.72 3.55 5.92
N CYS A 41 -19.27 2.85 6.97
CA CYS A 41 -19.61 3.21 8.35
C CYS A 41 -19.09 4.61 8.70
N ASP A 42 -17.84 4.88 8.34
CA ASP A 42 -17.20 6.15 8.65
C ASP A 42 -17.71 7.28 7.76
N LEU A 43 -18.06 6.97 6.51
CA LEU A 43 -18.50 7.94 5.50
C LEU A 43 -20.01 8.15 5.44
N ARG A 44 -20.78 7.51 6.33
CA ARG A 44 -22.26 7.56 6.33
C ARG A 44 -22.83 8.98 6.47
N HIS A 45 -22.04 9.91 7.01
CA HIS A 45 -22.45 11.30 7.16
C HIS A 45 -22.43 12.09 5.84
N LEU A 46 -21.78 11.56 4.78
CA LEU A 46 -21.85 12.10 3.44
C LEU A 46 -23.19 11.69 2.80
N ASP A 47 -24.05 12.65 2.46
CA ASP A 47 -25.40 12.42 1.93
C ASP A 47 -25.39 11.53 0.68
N GLY A 48 -24.40 11.69 -0.19
CA GLY A 48 -24.21 10.82 -1.35
C GLY A 48 -23.99 9.36 -0.96
N VAL A 49 -23.11 9.10 0.01
CA VAL A 49 -22.78 7.76 0.53
C VAL A 49 -23.96 7.17 1.31
N HIS A 50 -24.62 7.98 2.14
CA HIS A 50 -25.82 7.56 2.87
C HIS A 50 -26.90 7.00 1.92
N LYS A 51 -27.18 7.73 0.84
CA LYS A 51 -28.16 7.33 -0.18
C LYS A 51 -27.73 6.09 -0.97
N ALA A 52 -26.43 5.92 -1.21
CA ALA A 52 -25.90 4.79 -1.97
C ALA A 52 -25.66 3.53 -1.12
N THR A 53 -25.68 3.63 0.22
CA THR A 53 -25.31 2.55 1.15
C THR A 53 -25.98 1.21 0.83
N GLY A 54 -27.30 1.20 0.60
CA GLY A 54 -28.03 -0.04 0.30
C GLY A 54 -27.62 -0.69 -1.03
N LYS A 55 -27.23 0.11 -2.03
CA LYS A 55 -26.72 -0.39 -3.31
C LYS A 55 -25.31 -0.96 -3.16
N ILE A 56 -24.45 -0.26 -2.42
CA ILE A 56 -23.07 -0.69 -2.17
C ILE A 56 -23.06 -2.02 -1.42
N GLN A 57 -23.81 -2.13 -0.31
CA GLN A 57 -23.92 -3.36 0.47
C GLN A 57 -24.48 -4.53 -0.35
N LYS A 58 -25.43 -4.25 -1.25
CA LYS A 58 -25.95 -5.29 -2.15
C LYS A 58 -24.85 -5.83 -3.07
N LEU A 59 -24.05 -4.96 -3.68
CA LEU A 59 -22.93 -5.36 -4.55
C LEU A 59 -21.91 -6.21 -3.78
N GLU A 60 -21.55 -5.82 -2.56
CA GLU A 60 -20.66 -6.64 -1.72
C GLU A 60 -21.25 -8.01 -1.38
N ASN A 61 -22.54 -8.07 -1.02
CA ASN A 61 -23.23 -9.32 -0.71
C ASN A 61 -23.34 -10.24 -1.93
N ASP A 62 -23.43 -9.66 -3.13
CA ASP A 62 -23.42 -10.37 -4.40
C ASP A 62 -21.98 -10.80 -4.80
N GLY A 63 -20.96 -10.43 -4.01
CA GLY A 63 -19.54 -10.74 -4.26
C GLY A 63 -18.85 -9.78 -5.23
N ASP A 64 -19.53 -8.73 -5.67
CA ASP A 64 -19.02 -7.72 -6.60
C ASP A 64 -18.32 -6.57 -5.85
N GLN A 65 -17.12 -6.86 -5.34
CA GLN A 65 -16.30 -5.89 -4.60
C GLN A 65 -15.90 -4.68 -5.46
N HIS A 66 -15.54 -4.90 -6.72
CA HIS A 66 -15.18 -3.83 -7.65
C HIS A 66 -16.37 -2.92 -7.97
N GLY A 67 -17.57 -3.49 -8.19
CA GLY A 67 -18.79 -2.72 -8.36
C GLY A 67 -19.16 -1.92 -7.10
N ALA A 68 -19.01 -2.52 -5.92
CA ALA A 68 -19.26 -1.84 -4.64
C ALA A 68 -18.33 -0.63 -4.45
N ALA A 69 -17.05 -0.84 -4.74
CA ALA A 69 -16.00 0.18 -4.73
C ALA A 69 -16.33 1.36 -5.66
N GLN A 70 -16.65 1.08 -6.93
CA GLN A 70 -17.03 2.10 -7.89
C GLN A 70 -18.27 2.88 -7.46
N GLU A 71 -19.28 2.21 -6.89
CA GLU A 71 -20.48 2.90 -6.41
C GLU A 71 -20.17 3.81 -5.20
N LEU A 72 -19.32 3.37 -4.27
CA LEU A 72 -18.86 4.21 -3.15
C LEU A 72 -18.18 5.47 -3.67
N LEU A 73 -17.26 5.36 -4.63
CA LEU A 73 -16.58 6.51 -5.21
C LEU A 73 -17.57 7.49 -5.85
N GLN A 74 -18.48 6.97 -6.67
CA GLN A 74 -19.50 7.80 -7.32
C GLN A 74 -20.40 8.51 -6.30
N ALA A 75 -20.72 7.83 -5.19
CA ALA A 75 -21.48 8.40 -4.09
C ALA A 75 -20.73 9.58 -3.43
N ILE A 76 -19.43 9.43 -3.16
CA ILE A 76 -18.59 10.51 -2.63
C ILE A 76 -18.51 11.67 -3.62
N LYS A 77 -18.30 11.41 -4.91
CA LYS A 77 -18.25 12.46 -5.95
C LYS A 77 -19.54 13.29 -6.00
N ARG A 78 -20.71 12.62 -5.95
CA ARG A 78 -22.04 13.26 -5.93
C ARG A 78 -22.32 14.03 -4.64
N SER A 79 -21.60 13.75 -3.56
CA SER A 79 -21.74 14.43 -2.29
C SER A 79 -21.32 15.90 -2.40
N ARG A 80 -22.07 16.77 -1.71
CA ARG A 80 -21.90 18.23 -1.74
C ARG A 80 -21.17 18.78 -0.52
N GLU A 81 -20.87 17.91 0.43
CA GLU A 81 -20.23 18.23 1.69
C GLU A 81 -18.82 18.74 1.43
N PRO A 82 -18.41 19.84 2.10
CA PRO A 82 -17.05 20.31 2.03
C PRO A 82 -16.11 19.25 2.64
N LEU A 83 -14.87 19.20 2.15
CA LEU A 83 -13.83 18.31 2.68
C LEU A 83 -14.14 16.81 2.55
N LYS A 84 -15.10 16.40 1.72
CA LYS A 84 -15.47 14.99 1.51
C LYS A 84 -14.27 14.08 1.20
N TRP A 85 -13.28 14.58 0.46
CA TRP A 85 -12.06 13.84 0.16
C TRP A 85 -11.14 13.69 1.38
N LYS A 86 -11.02 14.75 2.20
CA LYS A 86 -10.31 14.66 3.48
C LYS A 86 -10.97 13.64 4.42
N MET A 87 -12.29 13.58 4.43
CA MET A 87 -13.05 12.59 5.23
C MET A 87 -12.84 11.18 4.69
N PHE A 88 -12.86 11.00 3.36
CA PHE A 88 -12.52 9.74 2.70
C PHE A 88 -11.12 9.25 3.05
N PHE A 89 -10.11 10.12 2.97
CA PHE A 89 -8.74 9.78 3.38
C PHE A 89 -8.62 9.50 4.88
N GLY A 90 -9.42 10.19 5.71
CA GLY A 90 -9.52 9.88 7.14
C GLY A 90 -9.97 8.44 7.38
N ALA A 91 -11.10 8.05 6.78
CA ALA A 91 -11.64 6.69 6.87
C ALA A 91 -10.64 5.64 6.37
N LEU A 92 -9.97 5.90 5.25
CA LEU A 92 -8.93 5.02 4.72
C LEU A 92 -7.73 4.86 5.70
N ARG A 93 -7.33 5.90 6.43
CA ARG A 93 -6.29 5.76 7.49
C ARG A 93 -6.76 4.89 8.63
N GLU A 94 -8.01 5.08 9.07
CA GLU A 94 -8.61 4.32 10.18
C GLU A 94 -8.69 2.82 9.85
N GLU A 95 -8.94 2.48 8.58
CA GLU A 95 -8.92 1.09 8.08
C GLU A 95 -7.51 0.52 7.80
N GLY A 96 -6.46 1.22 8.24
CA GLY A 96 -5.07 0.76 8.13
C GLY A 96 -4.52 0.84 6.70
N ALA A 97 -5.07 1.74 5.87
CA ALA A 97 -4.52 2.08 4.55
C ALA A 97 -3.60 3.31 4.60
N SER A 98 -3.11 3.69 5.79
CA SER A 98 -2.20 4.82 5.97
C SER A 98 -0.99 4.75 5.06
N ASP A 99 -0.39 3.57 4.92
CA ASP A 99 0.80 3.37 4.10
C ASP A 99 0.54 3.67 2.61
N ILE A 100 -0.64 3.29 2.10
CA ILE A 100 -1.08 3.56 0.73
C ILE A 100 -1.36 5.05 0.55
N LEU A 101 -2.08 5.64 1.50
CA LEU A 101 -2.45 7.06 1.47
C LEU A 101 -1.25 7.99 1.55
N ASP A 102 -0.28 7.70 2.40
CA ASP A 102 0.91 8.52 2.56
C ASP A 102 1.70 8.53 1.26
N VAL A 103 1.79 7.39 0.56
CA VAL A 103 2.40 7.31 -0.77
C VAL A 103 1.62 8.17 -1.78
N LEU A 104 0.29 8.06 -1.79
CA LEU A 104 -0.58 8.80 -2.73
C LEU A 104 -0.58 10.31 -2.51
N LEU A 105 -0.64 10.76 -1.26
CA LEU A 105 -0.73 12.18 -0.92
C LEU A 105 0.60 12.92 -1.06
N GLU A 106 1.71 12.18 -1.08
CA GLU A 106 3.02 12.73 -1.42
C GLU A 106 3.22 12.88 -2.95
N GLU A 107 2.31 12.36 -3.77
CA GLU A 107 2.40 12.41 -5.23
C GLU A 107 2.04 13.80 -5.75
N LYS A 108 3.03 14.49 -6.33
CA LYS A 108 2.84 15.76 -7.01
C LYS A 108 2.69 15.48 -8.49
N PRO A 109 1.53 15.75 -9.12
CA PRO A 109 1.40 15.61 -10.56
C PRO A 109 2.40 16.58 -11.21
N GLU A 110 3.46 16.04 -11.82
CA GLU A 110 4.35 16.84 -12.64
C GLU A 110 3.52 17.33 -13.83
N ARG A 111 3.08 18.59 -13.77
CA ARG A 111 2.48 19.29 -14.92
C ARG A 111 3.59 19.62 -15.92
N GLU A 112 4.30 18.61 -16.41
CA GLU A 112 5.05 18.75 -17.65
C GLU A 112 4.02 18.64 -18.78
N ASP A 113 3.69 19.81 -19.34
CA ASP A 113 3.08 19.99 -20.67
C ASP A 113 1.56 19.73 -20.81
N GLY A 114 0.84 19.57 -19.70
CA GLY A 114 -0.63 19.54 -19.72
C GLY A 114 -1.23 18.33 -20.43
N LYS A 115 -0.46 17.26 -20.58
CA LYS A 115 -0.94 15.98 -21.11
C LYS A 115 -1.12 14.97 -19.97
N ASP A 116 -2.37 14.65 -19.70
CA ASP A 116 -2.84 13.50 -18.87
C ASP A 116 -2.38 12.11 -19.39
N GLU A 117 -1.44 12.06 -20.35
CA GLU A 117 -0.90 10.82 -20.90
C GLU A 117 -0.09 10.05 -19.83
N TRP A 118 0.53 10.76 -18.88
CA TRP A 118 1.31 10.12 -17.81
C TRP A 118 0.46 9.16 -16.98
N HIS A 119 -0.64 9.61 -16.38
CA HIS A 119 -1.49 8.74 -15.57
C HIS A 119 -2.14 7.59 -16.37
N LYS A 120 -2.46 7.80 -17.64
CA LYS A 120 -3.10 6.77 -18.50
C LYS A 120 -2.16 5.65 -18.92
N GLU A 121 -0.94 5.98 -19.36
CA GLU A 121 0.06 4.94 -19.69
C GLU A 121 0.42 4.13 -18.44
N HIS A 122 0.48 4.77 -17.28
CA HIS A 122 0.87 4.13 -16.03
C HIS A 122 -0.23 3.29 -15.39
N SER A 123 -1.48 3.75 -15.41
CA SER A 123 -2.63 2.96 -14.96
C SER A 123 -2.75 1.67 -15.76
N THR A 124 -2.51 1.72 -17.08
CA THR A 124 -2.56 0.52 -17.94
C THR A 124 -1.45 -0.48 -17.59
N LEU A 125 -0.22 0.00 -17.37
CA LEU A 125 0.89 -0.84 -16.90
C LEU A 125 0.57 -1.42 -15.53
N ILE A 126 0.18 -0.59 -14.56
CA ILE A 126 -0.15 -1.03 -13.19
C ILE A 126 -1.28 -2.03 -13.19
N ASP A 127 -2.33 -1.88 -14.00
CA ASP A 127 -3.41 -2.85 -14.07
C ASP A 127 -2.94 -4.21 -14.63
N ALA A 128 -2.09 -4.19 -15.66
CA ALA A 128 -1.47 -5.41 -16.19
C ALA A 128 -0.54 -6.08 -15.16
N PHE A 129 0.19 -5.26 -14.39
CA PHE A 129 1.08 -5.70 -13.33
C PHE A 129 0.31 -6.20 -12.09
N SER A 130 -0.75 -5.51 -11.69
CA SER A 130 -1.32 -5.60 -10.35
C SER A 130 -1.92 -6.97 -10.08
N LYS A 131 -2.60 -7.56 -11.06
CA LYS A 131 -3.18 -8.90 -10.89
C LYS A 131 -2.10 -9.98 -10.84
N THR A 132 -1.21 -10.00 -11.82
CA THR A 132 -0.18 -11.05 -11.94
C THR A 132 0.85 -10.96 -10.82
N ILE A 133 1.35 -9.76 -10.52
CA ILE A 133 2.33 -9.53 -9.46
C ILE A 133 1.74 -9.87 -8.09
N ARG A 134 0.48 -9.51 -7.83
CA ARG A 134 -0.20 -9.79 -6.55
C ARG A 134 -0.25 -11.28 -6.22
N GLU A 135 -0.36 -12.13 -7.23
CA GLU A 135 -0.47 -13.58 -7.06
C GLU A 135 0.89 -14.30 -7.04
N THR A 136 1.92 -13.74 -7.68
CA THR A 136 3.18 -14.46 -7.97
C THR A 136 4.42 -13.87 -7.29
N LEU A 137 4.47 -12.56 -7.04
CA LEU A 137 5.67 -11.89 -6.54
C LEU A 137 5.80 -12.04 -5.03
N ASN A 138 6.88 -12.68 -4.56
CA ASN A 138 7.29 -12.58 -3.16
C ASN A 138 8.20 -11.36 -2.97
N LEU A 139 7.64 -10.30 -2.41
CA LEU A 139 8.32 -9.02 -2.18
C LEU A 139 9.65 -9.20 -1.42
N ARG A 140 9.74 -10.12 -0.45
CA ARG A 140 10.97 -10.31 0.34
C ARG A 140 12.18 -10.68 -0.50
N CYS A 141 11.97 -11.33 -1.65
CA CYS A 141 13.05 -11.71 -2.57
C CYS A 141 13.57 -10.53 -3.38
N VAL A 142 12.74 -9.52 -3.63
CA VAL A 142 13.07 -8.40 -4.52
C VAL A 142 13.42 -7.11 -3.78
N LEU A 143 12.96 -6.91 -2.53
CA LEU A 143 13.24 -5.68 -1.77
C LEU A 143 14.74 -5.36 -1.65
N GLY A 144 15.58 -6.36 -1.37
CA GLY A 144 17.03 -6.19 -1.27
C GLY A 144 17.66 -5.71 -2.58
N PRO A 145 17.47 -6.42 -3.70
CA PRO A 145 17.87 -5.95 -5.03
C PRO A 145 17.35 -4.55 -5.37
N LEU A 146 16.08 -4.25 -5.10
CA LEU A 146 15.47 -2.94 -5.39
C LEU A 146 16.11 -1.80 -4.60
N LEU A 147 16.47 -2.04 -3.34
CA LEU A 147 17.18 -1.08 -2.51
C LEU A 147 18.60 -0.82 -3.04
N ARG A 148 19.30 -1.88 -3.49
CA ARG A 148 20.67 -1.75 -4.05
C ARG A 148 20.70 -0.96 -5.35
N GLU A 149 19.70 -1.13 -6.19
CA GLU A 149 19.54 -0.37 -7.45
C GLU A 149 18.87 1.00 -7.24
N GLU A 150 18.70 1.42 -5.98
CA GLU A 150 18.11 2.71 -5.58
C GLU A 150 16.70 2.96 -6.14
N LEU A 151 15.96 1.89 -6.48
CA LEU A 151 14.58 1.99 -6.95
C LEU A 151 13.61 2.28 -5.80
N ILE A 152 13.96 1.86 -4.59
CA ILE A 152 13.24 2.13 -3.34
C ILE A 152 14.23 2.62 -2.28
N TYR A 153 13.74 3.39 -1.31
CA TYR A 153 14.57 3.90 -0.21
C TYR A 153 14.47 3.00 1.03
N PRO A 154 15.38 3.17 2.02
CA PRO A 154 15.28 2.43 3.29
C PRO A 154 13.92 2.56 3.98
N ASP A 155 13.34 3.76 4.00
CA ASP A 155 12.02 4.01 4.60
C ASP A 155 10.90 3.26 3.87
N ASP A 156 10.99 3.11 2.54
CA ASP A 156 10.06 2.32 1.74
C ASP A 156 10.15 0.85 2.10
N VAL A 157 11.37 0.33 2.30
CA VAL A 157 11.60 -1.06 2.72
C VAL A 157 10.96 -1.32 4.08
N GLU A 158 11.18 -0.45 5.06
CA GLU A 158 10.56 -0.59 6.39
C GLU A 158 9.03 -0.58 6.33
N ARG A 159 8.46 0.31 5.50
CA ARG A 159 7.00 0.39 5.28
C ARG A 159 6.47 -0.89 4.64
N LEU A 160 7.15 -1.40 3.61
CA LEU A 160 6.76 -2.64 2.92
C LEU A 160 6.91 -3.87 3.82
N GLU A 161 7.97 -3.96 4.60
CA GLU A 161 8.13 -5.05 5.57
C GLU A 161 7.02 -5.03 6.63
N ARG A 162 6.61 -3.85 7.09
CA ARG A 162 5.47 -3.70 8.01
C ARG A 162 4.18 -4.19 7.35
N ALA A 163 3.91 -3.76 6.12
CA ALA A 163 2.73 -4.19 5.37
C ALA A 163 2.70 -5.72 5.17
N ILE A 164 3.85 -6.34 4.86
CA ILE A 164 4.00 -7.79 4.72
C ILE A 164 3.73 -8.52 6.05
N ARG A 165 4.07 -7.93 7.21
CA ARG A 165 3.88 -8.57 8.52
C ARG A 165 2.44 -8.48 9.04
N VAL A 166 1.75 -7.36 8.78
CA VAL A 166 0.50 -7.01 9.46
C VAL A 166 -0.74 -7.29 8.60
N GLY A 167 -0.61 -7.23 7.27
CA GLY A 167 -1.76 -7.27 6.37
C GLY A 167 -1.76 -8.42 5.36
N PRO A 168 -2.80 -8.49 4.51
CA PRO A 168 -2.82 -9.37 3.35
C PRO A 168 -1.65 -9.05 2.42
N HIS A 169 -1.04 -10.08 1.82
CA HIS A 169 0.06 -9.91 0.85
C HIS A 169 -0.29 -8.96 -0.30
N SER A 170 -1.55 -8.99 -0.74
CA SER A 170 -2.07 -8.09 -1.77
C SER A 170 -1.97 -6.61 -1.42
N ARG A 171 -2.11 -6.27 -0.13
CA ARG A 171 -1.95 -4.89 0.35
C ARG A 171 -0.48 -4.46 0.28
N ALA A 172 0.44 -5.34 0.65
CA ALA A 172 1.88 -5.06 0.58
C ALA A 172 2.36 -4.88 -0.88
N VAL A 173 1.92 -5.77 -1.78
CA VAL A 173 2.13 -5.59 -3.23
C VAL A 173 1.47 -4.30 -3.70
N GLY A 174 0.33 -3.96 -3.10
CA GLY A 174 -0.35 -2.71 -3.29
C GLY A 174 0.56 -1.50 -3.04
N THR A 175 1.01 -1.37 -1.80
CA THR A 175 1.94 -0.31 -1.39
C THR A 175 3.20 -0.30 -2.24
N PHE A 176 3.73 -1.46 -2.62
CA PHE A 176 4.93 -1.59 -3.45
C PHE A 176 4.76 -0.95 -4.83
N LEU A 177 3.66 -1.27 -5.53
CA LEU A 177 3.42 -0.72 -6.87
C LEU A 177 3.24 0.79 -6.84
N LEU A 178 2.62 1.34 -5.79
CA LEU A 178 2.51 2.79 -5.61
C LEU A 178 3.87 3.45 -5.37
N ILE A 179 4.74 2.83 -4.56
CA ILE A 179 6.10 3.32 -4.33
C ILE A 179 6.88 3.35 -5.65
N LEU A 180 6.80 2.29 -6.45
CA LEU A 180 7.43 2.27 -7.77
C LEU A 180 6.84 3.31 -8.71
N HIS A 181 5.53 3.53 -8.68
CA HIS A 181 4.84 4.50 -9.55
C HIS A 181 5.33 5.94 -9.34
N ARG A 182 5.70 6.31 -8.11
CA ARG A 182 6.24 7.63 -7.80
C ARG A 182 7.61 7.89 -8.42
N ARG A 183 8.27 6.86 -8.97
CA ARG A 183 9.53 7.01 -9.68
C ARG A 183 9.26 7.45 -11.12
N LYS A 184 10.16 8.25 -11.69
CA LYS A 184 10.01 8.64 -13.10
C LYS A 184 9.99 7.37 -13.98
N PRO A 185 9.10 7.28 -14.98
CA PRO A 185 8.78 6.03 -15.68
C PRO A 185 9.99 5.35 -16.31
N ARG A 186 10.83 6.18 -16.95
CA ARG A 186 12.05 5.74 -17.63
C ARG A 186 13.16 5.31 -16.68
N SER A 187 13.10 5.68 -15.41
CA SER A 187 14.17 5.37 -14.46
C SER A 187 13.95 4.07 -13.69
N TRP A 188 12.71 3.58 -13.56
CA TRP A 188 12.44 2.38 -12.75
C TRP A 188 12.13 1.13 -13.58
N TYR A 189 11.52 1.26 -14.75
CA TYR A 189 11.00 0.10 -15.50
C TYR A 189 12.10 -0.89 -15.89
N GLU A 190 13.14 -0.46 -16.62
CA GLU A 190 14.19 -1.38 -17.07
C GLU A 190 14.96 -2.01 -15.88
N PRO A 191 15.37 -1.26 -14.85
CA PRO A 191 16.00 -1.85 -13.66
C PRO A 191 15.07 -2.82 -12.92
N PHE A 192 13.79 -2.47 -12.75
CA PHE A 192 12.81 -3.35 -12.11
C PHE A 192 12.62 -4.66 -12.86
N MET A 193 12.46 -4.60 -14.17
CA MET A 193 12.31 -5.79 -15.02
C MET A 193 13.56 -6.66 -14.99
N THR A 194 14.74 -6.05 -14.96
CA THR A 194 16.02 -6.77 -14.81
C THR A 194 16.10 -7.47 -13.46
N ILE A 195 15.74 -6.78 -12.37
CA ILE A 195 15.70 -7.36 -11.02
C ILE A 195 14.72 -8.52 -10.93
N LEU A 196 13.51 -8.40 -11.50
CA LEU A 196 12.54 -9.49 -11.54
C LEU A 196 13.14 -10.71 -12.22
N TYR A 197 13.72 -10.50 -13.41
CA TYR A 197 14.34 -11.57 -14.18
C TYR A 197 15.46 -12.26 -13.37
N ASP A 198 16.35 -11.48 -12.75
CA ASP A 198 17.51 -11.98 -12.00
C ASP A 198 17.15 -12.61 -10.65
N SER A 199 16.03 -12.21 -10.07
CA SER A 199 15.55 -12.76 -8.80
C SER A 199 14.73 -14.05 -8.98
N GLY A 200 14.76 -14.65 -10.18
CA GLY A 200 14.08 -15.91 -10.48
C GLY A 200 12.62 -15.75 -10.93
N TYR A 201 12.17 -14.52 -11.21
CA TYR A 201 10.82 -14.23 -11.72
C TYR A 201 10.81 -14.01 -13.24
N ALA A 202 11.64 -14.75 -13.99
CA ALA A 202 11.76 -14.60 -15.45
C ALA A 202 10.43 -14.83 -16.19
N GLU A 203 9.63 -15.81 -15.77
CA GLU A 203 8.32 -16.08 -16.40
C GLU A 203 7.32 -14.94 -16.14
N LEU A 204 7.32 -14.38 -14.93
CA LEU A 204 6.53 -13.18 -14.61
C LEU A 204 6.99 -12.00 -15.47
N ALA A 205 8.29 -11.76 -15.57
CA ALA A 205 8.85 -10.70 -16.40
C ALA A 205 8.48 -10.88 -17.89
N LYS A 206 8.48 -12.11 -18.41
CA LYS A 206 8.03 -12.41 -19.79
C LYS A 206 6.54 -12.19 -19.99
N LEU A 207 5.71 -12.48 -18.98
CA LEU A 207 4.27 -12.22 -19.06
C LEU A 207 3.98 -10.73 -19.12
N ILE A 208 4.78 -9.93 -18.41
CA ILE A 208 4.70 -8.47 -18.43
C ILE A 208 5.16 -7.93 -19.79
N ASP A 209 6.38 -8.28 -20.19
CA ASP A 209 7.01 -7.78 -21.42
C ASP A 209 8.02 -8.79 -21.96
N SER A 210 7.53 -9.67 -22.83
CA SER A 210 8.34 -10.70 -23.47
C SER A 210 9.45 -10.11 -24.34
N HIS A 211 9.18 -8.99 -25.02
CA HIS A 211 10.13 -8.35 -25.92
C HIS A 211 11.32 -7.74 -25.17
N PHE A 212 11.07 -7.13 -23.99
CA PHE A 212 12.15 -6.70 -23.11
C PHE A 212 13.02 -7.88 -22.68
N CYS A 213 12.41 -8.99 -22.27
CA CYS A 213 13.14 -10.19 -21.82
C CYS A 213 13.98 -10.81 -22.94
N GLU A 214 13.44 -10.93 -24.16
CA GLU A 214 14.19 -11.40 -25.33
C GLU A 214 15.42 -10.52 -25.63
N LYS A 215 15.26 -9.19 -25.52
CA LYS A 215 16.36 -8.23 -25.67
C LYS A 215 17.41 -8.39 -24.57
N LEU A 216 16.98 -8.63 -23.33
CA LEU A 216 17.87 -8.86 -22.18
C LEU A 216 18.68 -10.16 -22.36
N GLU A 217 18.02 -11.25 -22.76
CA GLU A 217 18.63 -12.55 -23.04
C GLU A 217 19.66 -12.45 -24.17
N LYS A 218 19.31 -11.77 -25.26
CA LYS A 218 20.23 -11.53 -26.39
C LYS A 218 21.47 -10.76 -25.97
N LYS A 219 21.32 -9.66 -25.21
CA LYS A 219 22.45 -8.87 -24.70
C LYS A 219 23.38 -9.70 -23.82
N ARG A 220 22.85 -10.60 -22.99
CA ARG A 220 23.65 -11.48 -22.13
C ARG A 220 24.39 -12.55 -22.93
N ALA A 221 23.75 -13.12 -23.94
CA ALA A 221 24.38 -14.10 -24.83
C ALA A 221 25.52 -13.47 -25.66
N GLU A 222 25.38 -12.20 -26.06
CA GLU A 222 26.45 -11.44 -26.72
C GLU A 222 27.62 -11.18 -25.75
N ALA A 223 27.34 -10.71 -24.53
CA ALA A 223 28.38 -10.45 -23.52
C ALA A 223 29.16 -11.72 -23.11
N GLN A 224 28.53 -12.89 -23.12
CA GLN A 224 29.20 -14.16 -22.86
C GLN A 224 30.18 -14.55 -23.97
N LYS A 225 29.80 -14.33 -25.25
CA LYS A 225 30.70 -14.59 -26.39
C LYS A 225 31.92 -13.70 -26.38
N ASP A 226 31.72 -12.41 -26.05
CA ASP A 226 32.83 -11.45 -25.97
C ASP A 226 33.81 -11.79 -24.83
N SER A 227 33.34 -12.40 -23.74
CA SER A 227 34.20 -12.86 -22.64
C SER A 227 35.00 -14.11 -22.97
N GLU A 228 34.45 -15.04 -23.77
CA GLU A 228 35.13 -16.28 -24.16
C GLU A 228 36.24 -16.01 -25.20
N GLU A 229 36.02 -15.09 -26.14
CA GLU A 229 37.03 -14.75 -27.15
C GLU A 229 38.27 -14.06 -26.54
N ALA A 230 38.10 -13.28 -25.46
CA ALA A 230 39.18 -12.58 -24.78
C ALA A 230 40.20 -13.52 -24.10
N ASP A 231 39.77 -14.68 -23.58
CA ASP A 231 40.65 -15.64 -22.90
C ASP A 231 41.44 -16.54 -23.87
N THR A 232 41.05 -16.62 -25.14
CA THR A 232 41.71 -17.48 -26.15
C THR A 232 42.90 -16.84 -26.89
N VAL A 233 43.21 -15.55 -26.69
CA VAL A 233 44.27 -14.83 -27.43
C VAL A 233 45.60 -14.73 -26.64
N GLY A 234 45.72 -15.42 -25.50
CA GLY A 234 46.83 -15.30 -24.55
C GLY A 234 47.81 -16.48 -24.45
N THR A 235 48.01 -17.29 -25.50
CA THR A 235 49.07 -18.34 -25.49
C THR A 235 49.82 -18.36 -26.80
N GLY A 236 50.78 -17.44 -26.94
CA GLY A 236 51.66 -17.40 -28.12
C GLY A 236 52.69 -16.28 -28.00
N GLY A 237 53.69 -16.45 -27.13
CA GLY A 237 54.79 -15.49 -27.01
C GLY A 237 55.72 -15.73 -25.83
N GLU A 238 56.24 -16.96 -25.68
CA GLU A 238 57.52 -17.15 -24.98
C GLU A 238 58.60 -16.44 -25.79
N ASP A 239 59.22 -15.40 -25.23
CA ASP A 239 60.63 -15.16 -25.48
C ASP A 239 61.33 -14.77 -24.17
N VAL A 240 62.22 -15.67 -23.77
CA VAL A 240 62.95 -15.72 -22.51
C VAL A 240 64.01 -14.63 -22.49
N ARG A 241 63.98 -13.74 -21.48
CA ARG A 241 65.20 -13.07 -21.01
C ARG A 241 65.27 -13.04 -19.49
N HIS A 242 66.17 -13.89 -19.01
CA HIS A 242 66.77 -13.88 -17.67
C HIS A 242 67.38 -12.51 -17.34
N THR A 243 67.00 -11.94 -16.20
CA THR A 243 67.88 -11.14 -15.35
C THR A 243 67.39 -11.19 -13.89
N ASP A 244 68.22 -11.81 -13.03
CA ASP A 244 68.37 -11.54 -11.59
C ASP A 244 68.72 -10.05 -11.36
N PRO A 245 68.46 -9.40 -10.17
CA PRO A 245 68.96 -9.90 -8.88
C PRO A 245 68.17 -9.56 -7.58
N GLN A 246 68.50 -10.34 -6.55
CA GLN A 246 68.70 -10.06 -5.11
C GLN A 246 67.94 -8.93 -4.37
N GLY A 247 67.41 -9.33 -3.20
CA GLY A 247 67.24 -8.54 -1.97
C GLY A 247 65.79 -8.14 -1.73
N GLY A 248 65.12 -8.37 -0.60
CA GLY A 248 65.52 -8.64 0.78
C GLY A 248 64.46 -7.98 1.67
N GLY A 249 64.11 -8.59 2.81
CA GLY A 249 63.13 -8.06 3.79
C GLY A 249 61.79 -8.81 3.71
N GLU A 250 61.44 -9.65 4.71
CA GLU A 250 60.73 -9.25 5.95
C GLU A 250 59.29 -8.80 5.63
N GLU A 251 58.21 -9.26 6.25
CA GLU A 251 57.91 -10.15 7.37
C GLU A 251 56.40 -10.47 7.26
N ASP A 252 55.95 -11.39 8.10
CA ASP A 252 54.56 -11.81 8.36
C ASP A 252 53.43 -10.80 8.06
N ASP A 253 52.35 -11.28 7.45
CA ASP A 253 51.11 -11.39 8.25
C ASP A 253 50.11 -12.38 7.65
N GLN A 254 49.72 -13.31 8.51
CA GLN A 254 48.72 -14.34 8.26
C GLN A 254 47.33 -13.73 8.48
N GLN A 255 46.44 -13.81 7.49
CA GLN A 255 45.02 -13.89 7.80
C GLN A 255 44.27 -14.74 6.78
N ALA A 256 43.88 -15.91 7.28
CA ALA A 256 43.07 -16.92 6.61
C ALA A 256 41.68 -16.37 6.25
N ARG A 257 41.30 -16.50 4.97
CA ARG A 257 39.90 -16.46 4.53
C ARG A 257 39.44 -17.90 4.28
N PRO A 258 38.35 -18.38 4.88
CA PRO A 258 37.77 -19.65 4.48
C PRO A 258 37.03 -19.48 3.15
N GLN A 259 37.44 -20.27 2.17
CA GLN A 259 36.62 -20.60 1.00
C GLN A 259 35.56 -21.61 1.44
N THR A 260 34.29 -21.25 1.26
CA THR A 260 33.18 -22.21 1.24
C THR A 260 32.50 -22.14 -0.11
N SER A 261 32.90 -23.06 -0.98
CA SER A 261 32.05 -23.58 -2.05
C SER A 261 31.18 -24.70 -1.47
N LEU A 262 29.91 -24.78 -1.89
CA LEU A 262 28.96 -25.93 -1.92
C LEU A 262 27.56 -25.29 -2.01
N SER A 263 26.92 -25.18 -3.19
CA SER A 263 26.27 -26.23 -3.96
C SER A 263 25.33 -27.11 -3.12
N HIS A 264 24.03 -26.81 -3.17
CA HIS A 264 22.93 -27.78 -3.34
C HIS A 264 21.57 -27.06 -3.33
N ALA A 265 20.96 -26.96 -4.51
CA ALA A 265 19.52 -26.71 -4.65
C ALA A 265 18.77 -28.04 -4.43
N PRO A 266 17.64 -28.07 -3.69
CA PRO A 266 16.79 -29.25 -3.61
C PRO A 266 15.89 -29.38 -4.84
N PRO A 267 15.53 -30.62 -5.24
CA PRO A 267 14.70 -30.87 -6.40
C PRO A 267 13.22 -30.53 -6.16
N ALA A 268 12.56 -30.11 -7.24
CA ALA A 268 11.13 -29.91 -7.33
C ALA A 268 10.37 -31.19 -6.93
N THR A 269 9.47 -31.07 -5.95
CA THR A 269 8.54 -32.14 -5.59
C THR A 269 7.32 -32.05 -6.51
N GLN A 270 7.23 -32.98 -7.46
CA GLN A 270 5.97 -33.31 -8.13
C GLN A 270 5.15 -34.21 -7.20
N GLY A 271 3.99 -33.74 -6.77
CA GLY A 271 2.92 -34.55 -6.17
C GLY A 271 1.62 -34.06 -6.79
N ALA A 272 1.11 -34.78 -7.79
CA ALA A 272 0.14 -35.86 -7.62
C ALA A 272 -1.24 -35.33 -7.21
N LEU A 273 -2.08 -35.24 -8.24
CA LEU A 273 -3.54 -35.21 -8.18
C LEU A 273 -4.04 -36.32 -7.26
N GLU A 274 -4.81 -35.98 -6.23
CA GLU A 274 -5.77 -36.90 -5.64
C GLU A 274 -7.17 -36.28 -5.67
N ASP A 275 -8.01 -36.96 -6.45
CA ASP A 275 -9.46 -36.89 -6.47
C ASP A 275 -10.06 -37.15 -5.08
N SER A 276 -11.06 -36.36 -4.69
CA SER A 276 -12.10 -36.76 -3.74
C SER A 276 -13.23 -35.72 -3.63
N PRO A 277 -14.45 -36.10 -3.21
CA PRO A 277 -15.56 -36.16 -4.15
C PRO A 277 -16.63 -35.11 -3.92
N VAL A 278 -17.41 -34.94 -4.99
CA VAL A 278 -18.81 -34.51 -5.04
C VAL A 278 -19.56 -34.81 -3.73
N LEU A 279 -19.93 -33.75 -2.99
CA LEU A 279 -20.96 -33.83 -1.97
C LEU A 279 -22.25 -33.21 -2.49
N GLU A 280 -23.27 -34.05 -2.40
CA GLU A 280 -24.61 -33.91 -2.93
C GLU A 280 -25.36 -32.66 -2.45
N ARG A 281 -26.09 -32.10 -3.41
CA ARG A 281 -27.38 -31.45 -3.30
C ARG A 281 -28.13 -31.77 -2.00
N GLN A 282 -28.42 -30.74 -1.21
CA GLN A 282 -29.72 -30.64 -0.54
C GLN A 282 -30.52 -29.51 -1.16
N GLN A 283 -31.45 -29.91 -2.01
CA GLN A 283 -32.65 -29.16 -2.32
C GLN A 283 -33.50 -29.06 -1.06
N ASN A 284 -33.89 -27.86 -0.65
CA ASN A 284 -35.18 -27.65 -0.04
C ASN A 284 -35.75 -26.32 -0.54
N GLN A 285 -36.89 -26.44 -1.19
CA GLN A 285 -37.70 -25.37 -1.77
C GLN A 285 -38.89 -25.09 -0.81
N PRO A 286 -39.81 -24.15 -1.12
CA PRO A 286 -40.08 -22.99 -0.29
C PRO A 286 -41.37 -23.10 0.53
N THR A 287 -41.51 -22.26 1.55
CA THR A 287 -42.82 -21.91 2.12
C THR A 287 -43.05 -20.41 2.00
N ALA A 288 -44.10 -20.09 1.24
CA ALA A 288 -44.64 -18.76 1.09
C ALA A 288 -45.51 -18.36 2.30
N ALA A 289 -45.71 -17.04 2.37
CA ALA A 289 -46.84 -16.32 2.96
C ALA A 289 -46.67 -15.69 4.36
N ARG A 290 -46.43 -14.37 4.29
CA ARG A 290 -47.36 -13.32 4.75
C ARG A 290 -47.29 -12.93 6.23
N GLU A 291 -46.76 -11.73 6.49
CA GLU A 291 -47.49 -10.73 7.28
C GLU A 291 -46.97 -9.30 7.04
N ARG A 292 -47.91 -8.38 6.85
CA ARG A 292 -47.70 -6.95 6.72
C ARG A 292 -47.61 -6.37 8.13
N ALA A 293 -46.54 -5.62 8.42
CA ALA A 293 -46.54 -4.65 9.51
C ALA A 293 -45.89 -3.35 9.03
N SER A 294 -46.49 -2.23 9.43
CA SER A 294 -46.15 -0.86 9.09
C SER A 294 -44.77 -0.43 9.64
N PRO A 295 -44.07 0.55 9.04
CA PRO A 295 -42.72 0.94 9.46
C PRO A 295 -42.75 2.19 10.34
N GLU A 296 -42.59 2.02 11.65
CA GLU A 296 -42.09 3.09 12.53
C GLU A 296 -41.05 2.50 13.48
N GLY A 297 -39.79 2.92 13.30
CA GLY A 297 -38.76 2.89 14.33
C GLY A 297 -38.18 1.53 14.72
N ALA A 298 -37.32 0.95 13.87
CA ALA A 298 -36.34 -0.03 14.35
C ALA A 298 -35.08 0.02 13.49
N ALA A 299 -34.04 0.70 13.99
CA ALA A 299 -32.68 0.36 13.62
C ALA A 299 -32.48 -1.09 14.10
N ALA A 300 -32.57 -2.05 13.18
CA ALA A 300 -32.38 -3.45 13.49
C ALA A 300 -30.93 -3.65 13.95
N ALA A 301 -30.73 -3.68 15.26
CA ALA A 301 -29.47 -4.06 15.87
C ALA A 301 -29.15 -5.50 15.45
N CYS A 302 -28.00 -5.69 14.81
CA CYS A 302 -27.50 -7.03 14.46
C CYS A 302 -27.35 -7.85 15.75
N THR A 303 -28.10 -8.95 15.88
CA THR A 303 -28.15 -9.79 17.08
C THR A 303 -27.13 -10.94 17.06
N CYS A 304 -26.17 -10.94 16.13
CA CYS A 304 -25.13 -11.96 16.15
C CYS A 304 -24.20 -11.75 17.36
N GLY A 305 -23.74 -12.86 17.96
CA GLY A 305 -22.94 -12.81 19.19
C GLY A 305 -21.65 -12.00 19.09
N SER A 306 -21.08 -11.86 17.88
CA SER A 306 -19.92 -11.01 17.61
C SER A 306 -20.26 -9.51 17.66
N CYS A 307 -21.38 -9.08 17.06
CA CYS A 307 -21.83 -7.70 17.14
C CYS A 307 -22.24 -7.30 18.57
N ALA A 308 -22.88 -8.19 19.32
CA ALA A 308 -23.22 -7.94 20.72
C ALA A 308 -21.97 -7.72 21.60
N ARG A 309 -20.91 -8.52 21.37
CA ARG A 309 -19.64 -8.37 22.06
C ARG A 309 -18.93 -7.07 21.69
N LEU A 310 -18.85 -6.75 20.39
CA LEU A 310 -18.23 -5.50 19.93
C LEU A 310 -18.95 -4.27 20.48
N MET A 311 -20.29 -4.29 20.51
CA MET A 311 -21.08 -3.19 21.08
C MET A 311 -20.88 -3.06 22.60
N ALA A 312 -20.69 -4.17 23.32
CA ALA A 312 -20.36 -4.15 24.74
C ALA A 312 -18.96 -3.58 25.00
N GLU A 313 -17.97 -3.95 24.19
CA GLU A 313 -16.60 -3.42 24.26
C GLU A 313 -16.59 -1.91 23.93
N MET A 314 -17.32 -1.47 22.91
CA MET A 314 -17.50 -0.05 22.61
C MET A 314 -18.20 0.73 23.73
N ALA A 315 -19.22 0.14 24.36
CA ALA A 315 -19.91 0.76 25.50
C ALA A 315 -18.98 0.90 26.71
N ALA A 316 -18.12 -0.08 26.96
CA ALA A 316 -17.11 -0.03 28.02
C ALA A 316 -16.07 1.07 27.76
N MET A 317 -15.48 1.11 26.55
CA MET A 317 -14.53 2.16 26.16
C MET A 317 -15.15 3.56 26.25
N LYS A 318 -16.40 3.72 25.83
CA LYS A 318 -17.12 5.00 25.95
C LYS A 318 -17.29 5.42 27.42
N SER A 319 -17.59 4.47 28.30
CA SER A 319 -17.72 4.76 29.73
C SER A 319 -16.40 5.18 30.37
N GLU A 320 -15.30 4.53 29.98
CA GLU A 320 -13.94 4.85 30.44
C GLU A 320 -13.54 6.27 29.99
N LEU A 321 -13.73 6.58 28.71
CA LEU A 321 -13.44 7.92 28.16
C LEU A 321 -14.25 9.03 28.85
N ILE A 322 -15.53 8.78 29.16
CA ILE A 322 -16.37 9.73 29.90
C ILE A 322 -15.81 9.93 31.33
N GLY A 323 -15.31 8.87 31.97
CA GLY A 323 -14.66 8.94 33.29
C GLY A 323 -13.39 9.79 33.28
N GLU A 324 -12.49 9.54 32.32
CA GLU A 324 -11.26 10.33 32.17
C GLU A 324 -11.56 11.81 31.89
N LEU A 325 -12.54 12.08 31.03
CA LEU A 325 -12.93 13.45 30.69
C LEU A 325 -13.55 14.19 31.88
N ALA A 326 -14.26 13.48 32.76
CA ALA A 326 -14.75 14.02 34.03
C ALA A 326 -13.60 14.30 35.01
N SER A 327 -12.60 13.41 35.10
CA SER A 327 -11.39 13.63 35.92
C SER A 327 -10.62 14.86 35.46
N LEU A 328 -10.35 14.98 34.16
CA LEU A 328 -9.63 16.11 33.59
C LEU A 328 -10.36 17.45 33.83
N ARG A 329 -11.69 17.46 33.75
CA ARG A 329 -12.49 18.65 34.09
C ARG A 329 -12.35 19.05 35.56
N SER A 330 -12.24 18.08 36.46
CA SER A 330 -11.99 18.33 37.89
C SER A 330 -10.61 18.95 38.10
N ASP A 331 -9.58 18.38 37.48
CA ASP A 331 -8.20 18.86 37.60
C ASP A 331 -8.06 20.31 37.09
N VAL A 332 -8.70 20.61 35.96
CA VAL A 332 -8.73 21.97 35.40
C VAL A 332 -9.45 22.95 36.35
N ALA A 333 -10.53 22.51 37.00
CA ALA A 333 -11.24 23.35 37.98
C ALA A 333 -10.38 23.62 39.22
N GLU A 334 -9.65 22.62 39.71
CA GLU A 334 -8.73 22.76 40.84
C GLU A 334 -7.55 23.69 40.49
N MET A 335 -6.94 23.51 39.33
CA MET A 335 -5.87 24.37 38.83
C MET A 335 -6.34 25.83 38.72
N LYS A 336 -7.56 26.06 38.25
CA LYS A 336 -8.16 27.40 38.20
C LYS A 336 -8.31 28.03 39.59
N LEU A 337 -8.69 27.24 40.60
CA LEU A 337 -8.75 27.71 41.99
C LEU A 337 -7.36 28.02 42.57
N MET A 338 -6.34 27.21 42.24
CA MET A 338 -4.96 27.49 42.65
C MET A 338 -4.45 28.80 42.04
N LEU A 339 -4.68 29.01 40.73
CA LEU A 339 -4.29 30.24 40.05
C LEU A 339 -4.96 31.47 40.68
N LEU A 340 -6.26 31.39 41.00
CA LEU A 340 -6.97 32.49 41.66
C LEU A 340 -6.38 32.81 43.05
N LYS A 341 -5.92 31.81 43.81
CA LYS A 341 -5.24 32.03 45.10
C LYS A 341 -3.87 32.68 44.93
N VAL A 342 -3.12 32.30 43.89
CA VAL A 342 -1.81 32.88 43.60
C VAL A 342 -1.94 34.34 43.16
N THR A 343 -2.91 34.65 42.29
CA THR A 343 -3.11 36.01 41.77
C THR A 343 -3.86 36.92 42.75
N GLY A 344 -4.72 36.36 43.61
CA GLY A 344 -5.53 37.13 44.57
C GLY A 344 -4.79 37.55 45.85
N ASN A 345 -3.60 37.01 46.11
CA ASN A 345 -2.76 37.38 47.26
C ASN A 345 -1.79 38.54 46.98
N SER A 346 -1.86 39.18 45.80
CA SER A 346 -0.93 40.25 45.41
C SER A 346 -1.40 41.67 45.75
N ASP A 347 -2.60 41.86 46.30
CA ASP A 347 -3.18 43.20 46.55
C ASP A 347 -3.06 43.71 48.00
N GLY A 348 -2.16 43.14 48.81
CA GLY A 348 -2.14 43.38 50.25
C GLY A 348 -0.76 43.55 50.89
N ASP A 349 0.17 44.27 50.25
CA ASP A 349 1.36 44.78 50.96
C ASP A 349 1.83 46.13 50.36
N GLN A 350 1.07 47.18 50.66
CA GLN A 350 1.56 48.56 50.61
C GLN A 350 1.50 49.11 52.05
N GLY A 351 2.55 48.82 52.80
CA GLY A 351 2.92 49.48 54.05
C GLY A 351 4.23 50.21 53.88
#